data_AF-A0A527XDY5-F1
#
_entry.id   AF-A0A527XDY5-F1
#
_cell.length_a   1.000
_cell.length_b   1.000
_cell.length_c   1.000
_cell.angle_alpha   90.00
_cell.angle_beta   90.00
_cell.angle_gamma   90.00
#
_symmetry.space_group_name_H-M   'P 1'
#
loop_
_entity.id
_entity.type
_entity.pdbx_description
1 polymer ?
#
loop_
_entity_poly.entity_id
_entity_poly.type
_entity_poly.pdbx_seq_one_letter_code
_entity_poly.pdbx_strand_id
1 'polypeptide(L)' 'MLICHCNVITEKEIEQTIVGLLDEDPWQLIVPAKVYHAMRKRGRCCGCFPNVVETIIRV' A
#
# COMPACT_ATOMS: atom_id res chain seq x y z
N MET A 1 2.51 -7.18 10.03
CA MET A 1 4.00 -7.06 10.02
C MET A 1 4.43 -5.63 9.70
N LEU A 2 5.65 -5.18 10.04
CA LEU A 2 6.16 -3.88 9.57
C LEU A 2 6.68 -4.03 8.12
N ILE A 3 6.12 -3.28 7.17
CA ILE A 3 6.46 -3.37 5.74
C ILE A 3 7.40 -2.23 5.33
N CYS A 4 7.11 -1.00 5.73
CA CYS A 4 7.95 0.15 5.42
C CYS A 4 8.67 0.65 6.66
N HIS A 5 9.98 0.45 6.70
CA HIS A 5 10.84 0.96 7.79
C HIS A 5 10.94 2.50 7.77
N CYS A 6 11.03 3.13 6.59
CA CYS A 6 11.22 4.57 6.49
C CYS A 6 10.01 5.42 6.91
N ASN A 7 8.80 4.90 6.66
CA ASN A 7 7.56 5.60 6.96
C ASN A 7 6.81 5.00 8.16
N VAL A 8 7.36 3.95 8.76
CA VAL A 8 6.76 3.15 9.84
C VAL A 8 5.34 2.73 9.45
N ILE A 9 5.22 1.99 8.35
CA ILE A 9 3.95 1.48 7.83
C ILE A 9 3.89 -0.02 8.06
N THR A 10 2.79 -0.46 8.64
CA THR A 10 2.45 -1.86 8.84
C THR A 10 1.66 -2.41 7.65
N GLU A 11 1.71 -3.73 7.50
CA GLU A 11 0.92 -4.51 6.54
C GLU A 11 -0.58 -4.25 6.70
N LYS A 12 -1.08 -4.19 7.93
CA LYS A 12 -2.50 -3.95 8.20
C LYS A 12 -2.95 -2.58 7.68
N GLU A 13 -2.13 -1.55 7.82
CA GLU A 13 -2.44 -0.22 7.26
C GLU A 13 -2.47 -0.24 5.72
N ILE A 14 -1.59 -1.02 5.09
CA ILE A 14 -1.60 -1.21 3.63
C ILE A 14 -2.86 -1.94 3.18
N GLU A 15 -3.21 -3.05 3.83
CA GLU A 15 -4.42 -3.82 3.53
C GLU A 15 -5.68 -2.98 3.68
N GLN A 16 -5.81 -2.24 4.79
CA GLN A 16 -6.94 -1.34 5.01
C GLN A 16 -7.04 -0.25 3.95
N THR A 17 -5.89 0.28 3.51
CA THR A 17 -5.87 1.28 2.42
C THR A 17 -6.29 0.66 1.10
N ILE A 18 -5.84 -0.56 0.77
CA ILE A 18 -6.20 -1.27 -0.46
C ILE A 18 -7.70 -1.57 -0.48
N VAL A 19 -8.25 -2.10 0.61
CA VAL A 19 -9.69 -2.36 0.74
C VAL A 19 -10.48 -1.07 0.59
N GLY A 20 -10.07 0.02 1.24
CA GLY A 20 -10.72 1.32 1.08
C GLY A 20 -10.70 1.85 -0.35
N LEU A 21 -9.60 1.64 -1.08
CA LEU A 21 -9.53 1.96 -2.51
C LEU A 21 -10.51 1.09 -3.31
N LEU A 22 -10.54 -0.23 -3.09
CA LEU A 22 -11.45 -1.14 -3.78
C LEU A 22 -12.93 -0.84 -3.46
N ASP A 23 -13.25 -0.41 -2.25
CA ASP A 23 -14.60 0.02 -1.87
C ASP A 23 -15.03 1.29 -2.63
N GLU A 24 -14.09 2.20 -2.92
CA GLU A 24 -14.36 3.41 -3.72
C GLU A 24 -14.56 3.09 -5.20
N ASP A 25 -13.69 2.25 -5.79
CA ASP A 25 -13.79 1.77 -7.17
C ASP A 25 -13.08 0.41 -7.30
N PRO A 26 -13.82 -0.70 -7.47
CA PRO A 26 -13.24 -2.04 -7.59
C PRO A 26 -12.39 -2.27 -8.85
N TRP A 27 -12.55 -1.44 -9.89
CA TRP A 27 -11.86 -1.62 -11.18
C TRP A 27 -10.59 -0.78 -11.31
N GLN A 28 -10.29 0.02 -10.29
CA GLN A 28 -9.13 0.91 -10.34
C GLN A 28 -7.81 0.12 -10.29
N LEU A 29 -6.83 0.57 -11.06
CA LEU A 29 -5.48 0.02 -10.98
C LEU A 29 -4.83 0.43 -9.65
N ILE A 30 -4.54 -0.55 -8.80
CA ILE A 30 -3.82 -0.37 -7.53
C ILE A 30 -2.33 -0.64 -7.75
N VAL A 31 -1.52 0.39 -7.48
CA VAL A 31 -0.05 0.32 -7.52
C VAL A 31 0.52 0.85 -6.21
N PRO A 32 1.74 0.46 -5.80
CA PRO A 32 2.34 0.93 -4.55
C PRO A 32 2.34 2.45 -4.41
N ALA A 33 2.63 3.18 -5.50
CA ALA A 33 2.60 4.64 -5.47
C ALA A 33 1.21 5.20 -5.10
N LYS A 34 0.13 4.57 -5.57
CA LYS A 34 -1.25 4.97 -5.28
C LYS A 34 -1.63 4.69 -3.83
N VAL A 35 -1.25 3.52 -3.31
CA VAL A 35 -1.44 3.17 -1.89
C VAL A 35 -0.72 4.19 -0.99
N TYR A 36 0.54 4.49 -1.28
CA TYR A 36 1.30 5.47 -0.50
C TYR A 36 0.70 6.87 -0.57
N HIS A 37 0.22 7.28 -1.76
CA HIS A 37 -0.49 8.54 -1.94
C HIS A 37 -1.78 8.58 -1.12
N ALA A 38 -2.58 7.51 -1.12
CA ALA A 38 -3.81 7.44 -0.32
C ALA A 38 -3.52 7.58 1.19
N MET A 39 -2.40 7.01 1.65
CA MET A 39 -1.90 7.17 3.03
C MET A 39 -1.28 8.54 3.33
N ARG A 40 -1.20 9.45 2.34
CA ARG A 40 -0.49 10.75 2.41
C ARG A 40 0.98 10.60 2.83
N LYS A 41 1.63 9.51 2.40
CA LYS A 41 3.05 9.23 2.64
C LYS A 41 3.80 9.22 1.31
N ARG A 42 5.05 9.70 1.31
CA ARG A 42 5.93 9.58 0.14
C ARG A 42 6.88 8.39 0.31
N GLY A 43 7.07 7.59 -0.73
CA GLY A 43 8.11 6.56 -0.75
C GLY A 43 9.50 7.20 -0.56
N ARG A 44 10.25 6.77 0.46
CA ARG A 44 11.58 7.33 0.76
C ARG A 44 12.71 6.52 0.14
N CYS A 45 12.78 5.21 0.41
CA CYS A 45 13.79 4.30 -0.15
C CYS A 45 13.23 3.33 -1.21
N CYS A 46 11.90 3.22 -1.33
CA CYS A 46 11.16 2.33 -2.23
C CYS A 46 11.50 0.82 -2.16
N GLY A 47 12.35 0.37 -1.23
CA GLY A 47 12.72 -1.05 -1.08
C GLY A 47 11.60 -1.95 -0.55
N CYS A 48 10.51 -1.37 -0.03
CA CYS A 48 9.33 -2.09 0.45
C CYS A 48 8.26 -2.33 -0.64
N PHE A 49 8.46 -1.80 -1.86
CA PHE A 49 7.47 -1.91 -2.93
C PHE A 49 7.17 -3.36 -3.35
N PRO A 50 8.14 -4.28 -3.45
CA PRO A 50 7.84 -5.68 -3.76
C PRO A 50 6.85 -6.31 -2.77
N ASN A 51 7.04 -6.08 -1.47
CA ASN A 51 6.14 -6.59 -0.43
C ASN A 51 4.74 -5.94 -0.51
N VAL A 52 4.68 -4.67 -0.91
CA VAL A 52 3.39 -3.98 -1.13
C VAL A 52 2.67 -4.59 -2.34
N VAL A 53 3.38 -4.89 -3.43
CA VAL A 53 2.80 -5.58 -4.60
C VAL A 53 2.30 -6.97 -4.23
N GLU A 54 3.07 -7.73 -3.46
CA GLU A 54 2.63 -9.03 -2.94
C GLU A 54 1.34 -8.88 -2.11
N THR A 55 1.26 -7.85 -1.27
CA THR A 55 0.05 -7.55 -0.49
C THR A 55 -1.14 -7.23 -1.40
N ILE A 56 -0.93 -6.46 -2.47
CA ILE A 56 -1.98 -6.13 -3.45
C ILE A 56 -2.51 -7.39 -4.16
N ILE A 57 -1.68 -8.39 -4.44
CA ILE A 57 -2.11 -9.64 -5.09
C ILE A 57 -2.88 -10.56 -4.12
N ARG A 58 -2.64 -10.41 -2.82
CA ARG A 58 -3.23 -11.26 -1.78
C ARG A 58 -4.61 -10.80 -1.32
N VAL A 59 -4.85 -9.48 -1.33
CA VAL A 59 -6.11 -8.84 -0.94
C VAL A 59 -7.10 -8.90 -2.09
#